data_AF-A0A2V9E9N4-F1
#
_entry.id   AF-A0A2V9E9N4-F1
#
_cell.length_a   1.000
_cell.length_b   1.000
_cell.length_c   1.000
_cell.angle_alpha   90.00
_cell.angle_beta   90.00
_cell.angle_gamma   90.00
#
_symmetry.space_group_name_H-M   'P 1'
#
loop_
_entity.id
_entity.type
_entity.pdbx_description
1 polymer ?
#
loop_
_entity_poly.entity_id
_entity_poly.type
_entity_poly.pdbx_seq_one_letter_code
_entity_poly.pdbx_strand_id
1 'polypeptide(L)'
;MTLPGSIRDFVERQTRLPLESLFEDSEPPSYPYCEYWRRAVAAMLLSGRIAAKDDGFPNMTDVNRICKEANFDQYLFEATSRFLVAAKIIQPNKQGSRYEPAKFSDAFWNHQLQPLRETARQAFLELVQQFTSFRVWRPTFAISSMLDGFVALFAAAFQDLAIRRDHAGKVFLEFSKLPTSDLIGLGKQLGLKKFQCDAEGWDSWLDEPGQQALLSALYYSSWAYTTDHQKLSWIYLSDTARIILGLVAPPELPAPAVDFKVLPNLCVLAGADLPPEKLVPLFRHCKINRIDRVFEFQLDKRQLTETTWQEPLVRKLREVLEESGPLPATADSLLRHRPLGGGEIRIRGCSAIVQSESPEVLDAIRQHRRLKGYLEAGAPKDYLLIKQQSNPSNFIQRCEELGFRVTILQS
;
A
#
# COMPACT_ATOMS: atom_id res chain seq x y z
N MET A 1 -1.36 -34.09 20.02
CA MET A 1 -1.07 -33.17 21.15
C MET A 1 -2.07 -33.45 22.26
N THR A 2 -1.69 -33.41 23.53
CA THR A 2 -2.61 -33.68 24.64
C THR A 2 -2.77 -32.43 25.49
N LEU A 3 -4.00 -31.89 25.54
CA LEU A 3 -4.28 -30.70 26.35
C LEU A 3 -4.20 -31.02 27.85
N PRO A 4 -3.49 -30.18 28.65
CA PRO A 4 -3.57 -30.17 30.11
C PRO A 4 -5.01 -30.07 30.61
N GLY A 5 -5.26 -30.57 31.83
CA GLY A 5 -6.62 -30.69 32.39
C GLY A 5 -7.37 -29.35 32.42
N SER A 6 -6.76 -28.30 32.98
CA SER A 6 -7.45 -27.00 33.08
C SER A 6 -7.74 -26.36 31.72
N ILE A 7 -6.84 -26.56 30.74
CA ILE A 7 -7.03 -26.06 29.37
C ILE A 7 -8.16 -26.84 28.68
N ARG A 8 -8.19 -28.16 28.81
CA ARG A 8 -9.26 -28.98 28.24
C ARG A 8 -10.62 -28.58 28.81
N ASP A 9 -10.73 -28.52 30.13
CA ASP A 9 -11.95 -28.14 30.84
C ASP A 9 -12.39 -26.73 30.44
N PHE A 10 -11.44 -25.81 30.25
CA PHE A 10 -11.72 -24.46 29.78
C PHE A 10 -12.35 -24.46 28.39
N VAL A 11 -11.74 -25.15 27.41
CA VAL A 11 -12.25 -25.21 26.03
C VAL A 11 -13.62 -25.90 26.00
N GLU A 12 -13.84 -26.94 26.80
CA GLU A 12 -15.12 -27.65 26.88
C GLU A 12 -16.28 -26.79 27.39
N ARG A 13 -16.00 -25.79 28.23
CA ARG A 13 -17.03 -24.85 28.75
C ARG A 13 -17.37 -23.72 27.78
N GLN A 14 -16.56 -23.49 26.74
CA GLN A 14 -16.81 -22.41 25.80
C GLN A 14 -17.92 -22.74 24.81
N THR A 15 -18.66 -21.71 24.39
CA THR A 15 -19.55 -21.84 23.23
C THR A 15 -18.72 -21.91 21.96
N ARG A 16 -18.67 -23.10 21.36
CA ARG A 16 -17.80 -23.44 20.23
C ARG A 16 -18.52 -24.27 19.16
N LEU A 17 -18.04 -24.20 17.94
CA LEU A 17 -18.45 -25.05 16.81
C LEU A 17 -17.22 -25.68 16.16
N PRO A 18 -17.29 -26.95 15.71
CA PRO A 18 -16.28 -27.53 14.84
C PRO A 18 -16.19 -26.76 13.51
N LEU A 19 -14.98 -26.54 12.98
CA LEU A 19 -14.83 -25.84 11.70
C LEU A 19 -15.50 -26.57 10.53
N GLU A 20 -15.50 -27.91 10.56
CA GLU A 20 -16.21 -28.75 9.59
C GLU A 20 -17.72 -28.46 9.53
N SER A 21 -18.32 -27.89 10.58
CA SER A 21 -19.73 -27.49 10.57
C SER A 21 -19.98 -26.15 9.88
N LEU A 22 -18.92 -25.36 9.66
CA LEU A 22 -18.98 -24.04 9.05
C LEU A 22 -18.72 -24.07 7.53
N PHE A 23 -18.10 -25.14 7.02
CA PHE A 23 -17.68 -25.27 5.63
C PHE A 23 -18.10 -26.65 5.10
N GLU A 24 -18.90 -26.67 4.04
CA GLU A 24 -19.32 -27.92 3.37
C GLU A 24 -18.15 -28.59 2.63
N ASP A 25 -17.25 -27.79 2.07
CA ASP A 25 -15.98 -28.20 1.46
C ASP A 25 -14.85 -27.38 2.06
N SER A 26 -13.93 -28.01 2.80
CA SER A 26 -12.72 -27.33 3.26
C SER A 26 -11.73 -27.23 2.10
N GLU A 27 -11.46 -26.02 1.61
CA GLU A 27 -10.33 -25.79 0.71
C GLU A 27 -9.02 -26.24 1.41
N PRO A 28 -8.08 -26.84 0.66
CA PRO A 28 -6.80 -27.20 1.24
C PRO A 28 -6.08 -25.94 1.77
N PRO A 29 -5.30 -26.06 2.86
CA PRO A 29 -4.56 -24.95 3.43
C PRO A 29 -3.73 -24.21 2.37
N SER A 30 -3.80 -22.89 2.36
CA SER A 30 -2.94 -22.06 1.50
C SER A 30 -1.55 -21.89 2.13
N TYR A 31 -0.53 -21.76 1.28
CA TYR A 31 0.79 -21.37 1.77
C TYR A 31 0.73 -19.92 2.29
N PRO A 32 1.27 -19.61 3.48
CA PRO A 32 1.08 -18.30 4.10
C PRO A 32 1.56 -17.14 3.22
N TYR A 33 0.69 -16.15 3.08
CA TYR A 33 0.99 -14.90 2.38
C TYR A 33 1.35 -15.07 0.89
N CYS A 34 1.06 -16.23 0.28
CA CYS A 34 1.31 -16.48 -1.14
C CYS A 34 0.16 -16.05 -2.04
N GLU A 35 -0.94 -15.54 -1.48
CA GLU A 35 -2.14 -15.25 -2.25
C GLU A 35 -1.88 -14.13 -3.29
N TYR A 36 -2.40 -14.33 -4.51
CA TYR A 36 -2.20 -13.41 -5.64
C TYR A 36 -2.60 -11.97 -5.30
N TRP A 37 -3.65 -11.79 -4.49
CA TRP A 37 -4.14 -10.48 -4.13
C TRP A 37 -3.18 -9.74 -3.20
N ARG A 38 -2.39 -10.43 -2.35
CA ARG A 38 -1.35 -9.78 -1.54
C ARG A 38 -0.25 -9.21 -2.41
N ARG A 39 0.17 -9.99 -3.41
CA ARG A 39 1.16 -9.56 -4.41
C ARG A 39 0.64 -8.36 -5.22
N ALA A 40 -0.65 -8.38 -5.58
CA ALA A 40 -1.28 -7.24 -6.25
C ALA A 40 -1.27 -5.97 -5.37
N VAL A 41 -1.69 -6.07 -4.11
CA VAL A 41 -1.63 -4.95 -3.15
C VAL A 41 -0.20 -4.43 -3.00
N ALA A 42 0.78 -5.33 -2.83
CA ALA A 42 2.18 -4.97 -2.73
C ALA A 42 2.68 -4.22 -3.97
N ALA A 43 2.38 -4.72 -5.17
CA ALA A 43 2.75 -4.07 -6.42
C ALA A 43 2.03 -2.72 -6.62
N MET A 44 0.78 -2.60 -6.21
CA MET A 44 0.03 -1.34 -6.23
C MET A 44 0.63 -0.28 -5.30
N LEU A 45 1.07 -0.65 -4.10
CA LEU A 45 1.75 0.28 -3.19
C LEU A 45 3.07 0.76 -3.81
N LEU A 46 3.89 -0.16 -4.32
CA LEU A 46 5.16 0.14 -4.98
C LEU A 46 5.01 0.87 -6.35
N SER A 47 3.82 0.83 -6.94
CA SER A 47 3.51 1.51 -8.19
C SER A 47 3.60 3.03 -8.06
N GLY A 48 3.59 3.59 -6.85
CA GLY A 48 3.61 5.05 -6.64
C GLY A 48 2.30 5.75 -7.02
N ARG A 49 1.23 4.99 -7.30
CA ARG A 49 -0.14 5.50 -7.48
C ARG A 49 -0.86 5.79 -6.17
N ILE A 50 -0.28 5.35 -5.05
CA ILE A 50 -0.82 5.46 -3.70
C ILE A 50 0.23 6.16 -2.85
N ALA A 51 -0.11 7.33 -2.32
CA ALA A 51 0.75 8.04 -1.37
C ALA A 51 0.68 7.41 0.02
N ALA A 52 1.80 7.45 0.75
CA ALA A 52 1.79 7.21 2.18
C ALA A 52 1.31 8.47 2.92
N LYS A 53 0.63 8.26 4.04
CA LYS A 53 0.31 9.31 5.02
C LYS A 53 1.46 9.45 6.04
N ASP A 54 1.34 10.42 6.94
CA ASP A 54 2.31 10.66 8.02
C ASP A 54 2.47 9.46 8.98
N ASP A 55 1.41 8.65 9.15
CA ASP A 55 1.44 7.41 9.93
C ASP A 55 2.04 6.21 9.15
N GLY A 56 2.49 6.44 7.91
CA GLY A 56 3.04 5.45 7.00
C GLY A 56 2.01 4.57 6.28
N PHE A 57 0.73 4.66 6.65
CA PHE A 57 -0.33 3.88 6.01
C PHE A 57 -0.86 4.54 4.73
N PRO A 58 -1.51 3.76 3.84
CA PRO A 58 -1.95 4.27 2.55
C PRO A 58 -2.96 5.41 2.66
N ASN A 59 -2.88 6.37 1.74
CA ASN A 59 -3.92 7.34 1.53
C ASN A 59 -5.20 6.66 1.01
N MET A 60 -6.27 6.69 1.80
CA MET A 60 -7.51 5.97 1.44
C MET A 60 -8.21 6.56 0.22
N THR A 61 -8.02 7.83 -0.14
CA THR A 61 -8.57 8.38 -1.38
C THR A 61 -7.92 7.72 -2.60
N ASP A 62 -6.60 7.50 -2.56
CA ASP A 62 -5.88 6.78 -3.61
C ASP A 62 -6.28 5.29 -3.65
N VAL A 63 -6.39 4.65 -2.48
CA VAL A 63 -6.87 3.27 -2.36
C VAL A 63 -8.26 3.12 -2.97
N ASN A 64 -9.19 4.01 -2.67
CA ASN A 64 -10.55 3.96 -3.20
C ASN A 64 -10.57 4.10 -4.71
N ARG A 65 -9.74 4.98 -5.26
CA ARG A 65 -9.62 5.18 -6.71
C ARG A 65 -9.08 3.94 -7.41
N ILE A 66 -7.99 3.36 -6.92
CA ILE A 66 -7.36 2.19 -7.57
C ILE A 66 -8.18 0.91 -7.37
N CYS A 67 -8.83 0.74 -6.20
CA CYS A 67 -9.72 -0.39 -5.96
C CYS A 67 -10.96 -0.34 -6.86
N LYS A 68 -11.54 0.85 -7.09
CA LYS A 68 -12.63 1.02 -8.07
C LYS A 68 -12.20 0.70 -9.49
N GLU A 69 -11.00 1.12 -9.89
CA GLU A 69 -10.46 0.76 -11.21
C GLU A 69 -10.32 -0.75 -11.36
N ALA A 70 -9.72 -1.41 -10.37
CA ALA A 70 -9.42 -2.84 -10.40
C ALA A 70 -10.59 -3.75 -10.03
N ASN A 71 -11.76 -3.19 -9.70
CA ASN A 71 -12.89 -3.91 -9.08
C ASN A 71 -12.45 -4.79 -7.90
N PHE A 72 -11.66 -4.21 -6.99
CA PHE A 72 -11.05 -4.89 -5.86
C PHE A 72 -11.64 -4.42 -4.53
N ASP A 73 -11.69 -5.32 -3.54
CA ASP A 73 -12.23 -5.02 -2.21
C ASP A 73 -11.32 -4.04 -1.45
N GLN A 74 -11.88 -2.89 -1.10
CA GLN A 74 -11.18 -1.82 -0.39
C GLN A 74 -10.77 -2.21 1.04
N TYR A 75 -11.60 -2.96 1.75
CA TYR A 75 -11.32 -3.39 3.12
C TYR A 75 -10.23 -4.47 3.14
N LEU A 76 -10.25 -5.37 2.16
CA LEU A 76 -9.16 -6.32 1.95
C LEU A 76 -7.87 -5.59 1.61
N PHE A 77 -7.90 -4.59 0.71
CA PHE A 77 -6.74 -3.77 0.40
C PHE A 77 -6.18 -3.09 1.66
N GLU A 78 -7.03 -2.43 2.44
CA GLU A 78 -6.63 -1.77 3.67
C GLU A 78 -5.99 -2.77 4.64
N ALA A 79 -6.64 -3.90 4.90
CA ALA A 79 -6.13 -4.92 5.81
C ALA A 79 -4.74 -5.42 5.38
N THR A 80 -4.63 -5.76 4.10
CA THR A 80 -3.40 -6.26 3.50
C THR A 80 -2.27 -5.23 3.56
N SER A 81 -2.56 -3.99 3.16
CA SER A 81 -1.56 -2.93 3.10
C SER A 81 -1.01 -2.57 4.47
N ARG A 82 -1.86 -2.51 5.51
CA ARG A 82 -1.40 -2.30 6.89
C ARG A 82 -0.49 -3.42 7.37
N PHE A 83 -0.84 -4.67 7.06
CA PHE A 83 0.03 -5.81 7.37
C PHE A 83 1.37 -5.72 6.64
N LEU A 84 1.40 -5.42 5.33
CA LEU A 84 2.64 -5.31 4.56
C LEU A 84 3.59 -4.22 5.10
N VAL A 85 3.02 -3.12 5.62
CA VAL A 85 3.79 -2.05 6.27
C VAL A 85 4.30 -2.47 7.65
N ALA A 86 3.44 -3.03 8.50
CA ALA A 86 3.83 -3.53 9.84
C ALA A 86 4.86 -4.68 9.75
N ALA A 87 4.75 -5.53 8.74
CA ALA A 87 5.71 -6.59 8.44
C ALA A 87 6.98 -6.09 7.75
N LYS A 88 7.15 -4.78 7.53
CA LYS A 88 8.34 -4.21 6.87
C LYS A 88 8.68 -4.96 5.57
N ILE A 89 7.65 -5.38 4.84
CA ILE A 89 7.73 -5.91 3.47
C ILE A 89 7.77 -4.73 2.51
N ILE A 90 6.99 -3.69 2.84
CA ILE A 90 6.96 -2.39 2.17
C ILE A 90 7.07 -1.31 3.25
N GLN A 91 7.71 -0.19 2.94
CA GLN A 91 7.78 0.97 3.84
C GLN A 91 7.61 2.28 3.07
N PRO A 92 7.15 3.36 3.71
CA PRO A 92 7.28 4.69 3.15
C PRO A 92 8.76 5.03 2.92
N ASN A 93 9.07 5.68 1.81
CA ASN A 93 10.40 6.18 1.54
C ASN A 93 10.77 7.32 2.52
N LYS A 94 12.05 7.71 2.54
CA LYS A 94 12.55 8.78 3.42
C LYS A 94 11.83 10.12 3.28
N GLN A 95 11.18 10.37 2.14
CA GLN A 95 10.43 11.59 1.85
C GLN A 95 8.94 11.48 2.25
N GLY A 96 8.50 10.32 2.75
CA GLY A 96 7.15 10.06 3.27
C GLY A 96 6.03 10.01 2.22
N SER A 97 6.32 10.23 0.94
CA SER A 97 5.27 10.39 -0.10
C SER A 97 5.00 9.15 -0.93
N ARG A 98 5.93 8.19 -0.99
CA ARG A 98 5.83 6.97 -1.81
C ARG A 98 6.33 5.76 -1.04
N TYR A 99 5.90 4.58 -1.46
CA TYR A 99 6.38 3.32 -0.91
C TYR A 99 7.63 2.80 -1.64
N GLU A 100 8.47 2.09 -0.89
CA GLU A 100 9.64 1.37 -1.38
C GLU A 100 9.71 -0.04 -0.75
N PRO A 101 10.43 -0.99 -1.38
CA PRO A 101 10.71 -2.29 -0.76
C PRO A 101 11.42 -2.11 0.59
N ALA A 102 11.00 -2.87 1.59
CA ALA A 102 11.59 -2.84 2.92
C ALA A 102 12.39 -4.13 3.22
N LYS A 103 12.87 -4.28 4.46
CA LYS A 103 13.78 -5.37 4.88
C LYS A 103 13.34 -6.77 4.45
N PHE A 104 12.03 -7.06 4.48
CA PHE A 104 11.49 -8.40 4.20
C PHE A 104 10.81 -8.51 2.83
N SER A 105 11.00 -7.54 1.93
CA SER A 105 10.39 -7.56 0.59
C SER A 105 10.83 -8.79 -0.20
N ASP A 106 12.13 -9.07 -0.26
CA ASP A 106 12.66 -10.22 -1.02
C ASP A 106 12.12 -11.55 -0.49
N ALA A 107 12.01 -11.69 0.83
CA ALA A 107 11.45 -12.88 1.46
C ALA A 107 9.98 -13.09 1.09
N PHE A 108 9.20 -12.01 1.02
CA PHE A 108 7.81 -12.04 0.59
C PHE A 108 7.66 -12.46 -0.88
N TRP A 109 8.39 -11.80 -1.80
CA TRP A 109 8.31 -12.10 -3.24
C TRP A 109 8.84 -13.51 -3.59
N ASN A 110 9.70 -14.09 -2.77
CA ASN A 110 10.28 -15.42 -2.96
C ASN A 110 9.71 -16.49 -2.02
N HIS A 111 8.60 -16.21 -1.30
CA HIS A 111 7.93 -17.15 -0.40
C HIS A 111 8.82 -17.80 0.67
N GLN A 112 9.82 -17.07 1.17
CA GLN A 112 10.76 -17.57 2.16
C GLN A 112 10.08 -17.66 3.54
N LEU A 113 9.66 -18.87 3.93
CA LEU A 113 8.83 -19.08 5.12
C LEU A 113 9.47 -18.61 6.42
N GLN A 114 10.77 -18.87 6.64
CA GLN A 114 11.40 -18.56 7.92
C GLN A 114 11.46 -17.05 8.19
N PRO A 115 11.97 -16.20 7.26
CA PRO A 115 11.86 -14.75 7.42
C PRO A 115 10.40 -14.27 7.51
N LEU A 116 9.48 -14.86 6.74
CA LEU A 116 8.06 -14.51 6.78
C LEU A 116 7.42 -14.81 8.14
N ARG A 117 7.78 -15.93 8.77
CA ARG A 117 7.36 -16.29 10.13
C ARG A 117 7.84 -15.27 11.15
N GLU A 118 9.12 -14.91 11.10
CA GLU A 118 9.69 -13.92 12.02
C GLU A 118 8.97 -12.57 11.88
N THR A 119 8.84 -12.07 10.65
CA THR A 119 8.26 -10.75 10.43
C THR A 119 6.76 -10.71 10.65
N ALA A 120 6.01 -11.77 10.30
CA ALA A 120 4.57 -11.81 10.56
C ALA A 120 4.25 -11.77 12.06
N ARG A 121 5.06 -12.45 12.90
CA ARG A 121 4.93 -12.39 14.36
C ARG A 121 5.26 -11.00 14.90
N GLN A 122 6.30 -10.36 14.39
CA GLN A 122 6.62 -8.97 14.75
C GLN A 122 5.51 -8.01 14.32
N ALA A 123 5.02 -8.13 13.09
CA ALA A 123 3.94 -7.32 12.53
C ALA A 123 2.66 -7.45 13.36
N PHE A 124 2.30 -8.66 13.78
CA PHE A 124 1.16 -8.90 14.66
C PHE A 124 1.30 -8.10 15.97
N LEU A 125 2.48 -8.15 16.62
CA LEU A 125 2.73 -7.41 17.86
C LEU A 125 2.75 -5.88 17.63
N GLU A 126 3.30 -5.42 16.51
CA GLU A 126 3.26 -4.00 16.11
C GLU A 126 1.81 -3.53 15.87
N LEU A 127 0.97 -4.35 15.24
CA LEU A 127 -0.45 -4.05 15.03
C LEU A 127 -1.22 -4.00 16.36
N VAL A 128 -0.99 -4.95 17.27
CA VAL A 128 -1.56 -4.89 18.63
C VAL A 128 -1.16 -3.58 19.30
N GLN A 129 0.14 -3.24 19.28
CA GLN A 129 0.63 -2.01 19.87
C GLN A 129 -0.02 -0.75 19.29
N GLN A 130 -0.20 -0.69 17.97
CA GLN A 130 -0.78 0.46 17.28
C GLN A 130 -2.29 0.60 17.51
N PHE A 131 -3.02 -0.51 17.53
CA PHE A 131 -4.46 -0.50 17.78
C PHE A 131 -4.79 -0.25 19.26
N THR A 132 -3.85 -0.52 20.16
CA THR A 132 -4.07 -0.27 21.58
C THR A 132 -3.67 1.16 21.95
N SER A 133 -4.62 1.96 22.43
CA SER A 133 -4.30 3.30 22.97
C SER A 133 -3.31 3.21 24.13
N PHE A 134 -2.41 4.19 24.22
CA PHE A 134 -1.43 4.28 25.31
C PHE A 134 -2.11 4.33 26.68
N ARG A 135 -1.59 3.55 27.64
CA ARG A 135 -1.99 3.58 29.06
C ARG A 135 -0.75 3.47 29.94
N VAL A 136 -0.70 4.29 31.00
CA VAL A 136 0.47 4.43 31.88
C VAL A 136 0.85 3.12 32.61
N TRP A 137 -0.13 2.25 32.88
CA TRP A 137 0.06 1.03 33.65
C TRP A 137 0.31 -0.23 32.80
N ARG A 138 0.23 -0.12 31.46
CA ARG A 138 0.49 -1.25 30.56
C ARG A 138 2.00 -1.38 30.32
N PRO A 139 2.56 -2.60 30.23
CA PRO A 139 3.96 -2.78 29.81
C PRO A 139 4.24 -1.97 28.54
N THR A 140 5.39 -1.30 28.48
CA THR A 140 5.64 -0.24 27.50
C THR A 140 5.52 -0.70 26.03
N PHE A 141 5.79 -1.97 25.74
CA PHE A 141 5.72 -2.51 24.38
C PHE A 141 5.09 -3.92 24.33
N ALA A 142 4.19 -4.14 23.37
CA ALA A 142 3.58 -5.45 23.10
C ALA A 142 4.61 -6.53 22.76
N ILE A 143 5.76 -6.13 22.21
CA ILE A 143 6.85 -7.06 21.93
C ILE A 143 7.43 -7.71 23.20
N SER A 144 7.32 -7.02 24.33
CA SER A 144 7.80 -7.50 25.62
C SER A 144 6.80 -8.41 26.34
N SER A 145 5.53 -8.45 25.90
CA SER A 145 4.48 -9.25 26.52
C SER A 145 4.30 -10.63 25.90
N MET A 146 5.05 -10.99 24.86
CA MET A 146 5.01 -12.34 24.25
C MET A 146 3.59 -12.76 23.82
N LEU A 147 2.76 -11.81 23.40
CA LEU A 147 1.36 -12.07 23.00
C LEU A 147 1.23 -13.02 21.81
N ASP A 148 2.26 -13.14 20.98
CA ASP A 148 2.33 -14.14 19.91
C ASP A 148 2.47 -15.56 20.47
N GLY A 149 3.19 -15.74 21.59
CA GLY A 149 3.23 -16.99 22.35
C GLY A 149 1.89 -17.34 22.99
N PHE A 150 1.21 -16.36 23.58
CA PHE A 150 -0.17 -16.49 24.05
C PHE A 150 -1.12 -16.98 22.95
N VAL A 151 -1.09 -16.33 21.78
CA VAL A 151 -1.92 -16.73 20.63
C VAL A 151 -1.56 -18.13 20.14
N ALA A 152 -0.28 -18.54 20.16
CA ALA A 152 0.12 -19.91 19.82
C ALA A 152 -0.50 -20.95 20.77
N LEU A 153 -0.50 -20.69 22.08
CA LEU A 153 -1.15 -21.57 23.07
C LEU A 153 -2.66 -21.64 22.86
N PHE A 154 -3.29 -20.48 22.65
CA PHE A 154 -4.71 -20.39 22.37
C PHE A 154 -5.08 -21.16 21.10
N ALA A 155 -4.28 -21.00 20.05
CA ALA A 155 -4.46 -21.67 18.77
C ALA A 155 -4.33 -23.19 18.86
N ALA A 156 -3.40 -23.67 19.66
CA ALA A 156 -3.27 -25.09 19.94
C ALA A 156 -4.45 -25.63 20.77
N ALA A 157 -4.97 -24.84 21.73
CA ALA A 157 -6.10 -25.24 22.57
C ALA A 157 -7.43 -25.29 21.81
N PHE A 158 -7.69 -24.33 20.92
CA PHE A 158 -8.90 -24.23 20.09
C PHE A 158 -8.69 -24.79 18.67
N GLN A 159 -7.81 -25.76 18.52
CA GLN A 159 -7.54 -26.36 17.23
C GLN A 159 -8.83 -26.89 16.59
N ASP A 160 -9.09 -26.53 15.33
CA ASP A 160 -10.24 -26.96 14.54
C ASP A 160 -11.61 -26.57 15.16
N LEU A 161 -11.61 -25.53 16.00
CA LEU A 161 -12.80 -24.98 16.65
C LEU A 161 -12.96 -23.48 16.32
N ALA A 162 -14.19 -23.07 16.08
CA ALA A 162 -14.60 -21.67 16.12
C ALA A 162 -15.23 -21.33 17.47
N ILE A 163 -15.09 -20.09 17.90
CA ILE A 163 -15.78 -19.55 19.07
C ILE A 163 -16.66 -18.37 18.66
N ARG A 164 -17.63 -18.03 19.51
CA ARG A 164 -18.50 -16.89 19.26
C ARG A 164 -17.73 -15.57 19.20
N ARG A 165 -17.90 -14.82 18.11
CA ARG A 165 -17.18 -13.56 17.86
C ARG A 165 -17.45 -12.50 18.93
N ASP A 166 -18.68 -12.40 19.41
CA ASP A 166 -19.10 -11.41 20.42
C ASP A 166 -18.50 -11.67 21.82
N HIS A 167 -18.05 -12.90 22.08
CA HIS A 167 -17.41 -13.30 23.34
C HIS A 167 -15.91 -13.46 23.23
N ALA A 168 -15.34 -13.44 22.02
CA ALA A 168 -13.94 -13.81 21.76
C ALA A 168 -12.94 -13.07 22.66
N GLY A 169 -13.10 -11.75 22.84
CA GLY A 169 -12.24 -10.96 23.72
C GLY A 169 -12.24 -11.44 25.17
N LYS A 170 -13.41 -11.80 25.71
CA LYS A 170 -13.54 -12.37 27.07
C LYS A 170 -12.91 -13.75 27.16
N VAL A 171 -13.11 -14.60 26.14
CA VAL A 171 -12.50 -15.93 26.08
C VAL A 171 -10.96 -15.83 26.10
N PHE A 172 -10.38 -14.88 25.36
CA PHE A 172 -8.94 -14.60 25.43
C PHE A 172 -8.50 -14.17 26.83
N LEU A 173 -9.21 -13.22 27.46
CA LEU A 173 -8.90 -12.76 28.82
C LEU A 173 -9.02 -13.88 29.87
N GLU A 174 -10.01 -14.77 29.75
CA GLU A 174 -10.15 -15.89 30.68
C GLU A 174 -9.07 -16.95 30.44
N PHE A 175 -8.71 -17.21 29.18
CA PHE A 175 -7.61 -18.11 28.84
C PHE A 175 -6.28 -17.62 29.41
N SER A 176 -6.03 -16.31 29.44
CA SER A 176 -4.80 -15.75 30.00
C SER A 176 -4.67 -15.93 31.52
N LYS A 177 -5.76 -16.31 32.20
CA LYS A 177 -5.82 -16.53 33.66
C LYS A 177 -5.74 -18.01 34.04
N LEU A 178 -5.57 -18.90 33.07
CA LEU A 178 -5.40 -20.32 33.33
C LEU A 178 -4.10 -20.59 34.10
N PRO A 179 -4.01 -21.71 34.86
CA PRO A 179 -2.83 -22.05 35.63
C PRO A 179 -1.54 -22.03 34.78
N THR A 180 -0.55 -21.24 35.21
CA THR A 180 0.73 -21.08 34.49
C THR A 180 1.45 -22.41 34.27
N SER A 181 1.31 -23.38 35.18
CA SER A 181 1.86 -24.73 35.02
C SER A 181 1.35 -25.44 33.77
N ASP A 182 0.06 -25.31 33.49
CA ASP A 182 -0.61 -25.96 32.36
C ASP A 182 -0.28 -25.24 31.05
N LEU A 183 -0.23 -23.90 31.08
CA LEU A 183 0.21 -23.09 29.94
C LEU A 183 1.67 -23.39 29.55
N ILE A 184 2.58 -23.49 30.53
CA ILE A 184 3.97 -23.93 30.31
C ILE A 184 4.01 -25.37 29.80
N GLY A 185 3.16 -26.25 30.34
CA GLY A 185 3.05 -27.64 29.92
C GLY A 185 2.67 -27.77 28.43
N LEU A 186 1.67 -27.01 27.99
CA LEU A 186 1.29 -26.93 26.58
C LEU A 186 2.39 -26.30 25.74
N GLY A 187 2.98 -25.20 26.20
CA GLY A 187 4.07 -24.51 25.51
C GLY A 187 5.29 -25.40 25.26
N LYS A 188 5.65 -26.26 26.22
CA LYS A 188 6.71 -27.27 26.03
C LYS A 188 6.39 -28.25 24.90
N GLN A 189 5.14 -28.69 24.77
CA GLN A 189 4.72 -29.57 23.67
C GLN A 189 4.84 -28.87 22.30
N LEU A 190 4.67 -27.55 22.27
CA LEU A 190 4.82 -26.71 21.07
C LEU A 190 6.27 -26.27 20.81
N GLY A 191 7.23 -26.65 21.66
CA GLY A 191 8.62 -26.19 21.55
C GLY A 191 8.83 -24.70 21.88
N LEU A 192 7.87 -24.06 22.54
CA LEU A 192 7.99 -22.68 23.00
C LEU A 192 8.94 -22.58 24.20
N LYS A 193 9.69 -21.48 24.29
CA LYS A 193 10.54 -21.21 25.44
C LYS A 193 9.67 -20.82 26.65
N LYS A 194 10.15 -21.12 27.86
CA LYS A 194 9.38 -20.90 29.10
C LYS A 194 8.86 -19.46 29.25
N PHE A 195 9.67 -18.46 28.91
CA PHE A 195 9.28 -17.04 28.99
C PHE A 195 8.21 -16.64 27.96
N GLN A 196 8.00 -17.42 26.90
CA GLN A 196 6.93 -17.20 25.92
C GLN A 196 5.58 -17.77 26.39
N CYS A 197 5.59 -18.49 27.50
CA CYS A 197 4.42 -19.17 28.08
C CYS A 197 4.13 -18.61 29.49
N ASP A 198 4.77 -17.51 29.85
CA ASP A 198 4.59 -16.89 31.15
C ASP A 198 3.32 -16.04 31.13
N ALA A 199 2.34 -16.47 31.91
CA ALA A 199 1.04 -15.83 31.99
C ALA A 199 1.09 -14.48 32.72
N GLU A 200 2.16 -14.21 33.49
CA GLU A 200 2.33 -12.97 34.23
C GLU A 200 2.40 -11.78 33.25
N GLY A 201 1.32 -10.99 33.22
CA GLY A 201 1.25 -9.73 32.47
C GLY A 201 0.42 -9.78 31.18
N TRP A 202 -0.09 -10.93 30.73
CA TRP A 202 -1.03 -10.96 29.59
C TRP A 202 -2.37 -10.31 29.93
N ASP A 203 -2.85 -10.50 31.14
CA ASP A 203 -4.06 -9.88 31.66
C ASP A 203 -4.02 -8.34 31.57
N SER A 204 -2.85 -7.73 31.80
CA SER A 204 -2.64 -6.28 31.66
C SER A 204 -2.77 -5.77 30.21
N TRP A 205 -2.59 -6.66 29.22
CA TRP A 205 -2.80 -6.39 27.80
C TRP A 205 -4.21 -6.69 27.32
N LEU A 206 -5.01 -7.42 28.09
CA LEU A 206 -6.34 -7.88 27.71
C LEU A 206 -7.46 -7.13 28.47
N ASP A 207 -7.22 -5.84 28.78
CA ASP A 207 -8.34 -4.93 29.08
C ASP A 207 -9.24 -4.76 27.85
N GLU A 208 -10.42 -4.17 28.02
CA GLU A 208 -11.41 -4.08 26.93
C GLU A 208 -10.84 -3.47 25.62
N PRO A 209 -10.07 -2.36 25.64
CA PRO A 209 -9.38 -1.88 24.45
C PRO A 209 -8.34 -2.86 23.90
N GLY A 210 -7.57 -3.51 24.77
CA GLY A 210 -6.57 -4.50 24.38
C GLY A 210 -7.16 -5.75 23.73
N GLN A 211 -8.34 -6.19 24.18
CA GLN A 211 -9.09 -7.27 23.53
C GLN A 211 -9.50 -6.89 22.10
N GLN A 212 -10.02 -5.68 21.90
CA GLN A 212 -10.38 -5.20 20.55
C GLN A 212 -9.14 -5.03 19.66
N ALA A 213 -8.03 -4.54 20.23
CA ALA A 213 -6.76 -4.42 19.52
C ALA A 213 -6.21 -5.80 19.10
N LEU A 214 -6.30 -6.80 19.98
CA LEU A 214 -5.91 -8.18 19.68
C LEU A 214 -6.75 -8.76 18.54
N LEU A 215 -8.08 -8.66 18.63
CA LEU A 215 -8.99 -9.16 17.58
C LEU A 215 -8.74 -8.45 16.25
N SER A 216 -8.49 -7.14 16.28
CA SER A 216 -8.10 -6.38 15.10
C SER A 216 -6.77 -6.89 14.53
N ALA A 217 -5.73 -7.03 15.36
CA ALA A 217 -4.43 -7.51 14.91
C ALA A 217 -4.51 -8.92 14.29
N LEU A 218 -5.32 -9.83 14.86
CA LEU A 218 -5.60 -11.14 14.29
C LEU A 218 -6.25 -11.05 12.90
N TYR A 219 -7.21 -10.14 12.73
CA TYR A 219 -7.85 -9.92 11.42
C TYR A 219 -6.86 -9.34 10.39
N TYR A 220 -6.16 -8.27 10.75
CA TYR A 220 -5.23 -7.57 9.85
C TYR A 220 -4.03 -8.43 9.45
N SER A 221 -3.54 -9.29 10.34
CA SER A 221 -2.49 -10.29 10.04
C SER A 221 -3.00 -11.53 9.29
N SER A 222 -4.32 -11.61 9.06
CA SER A 222 -5.03 -12.78 8.52
C SER A 222 -4.80 -14.05 9.33
N TRP A 223 -4.65 -13.90 10.65
CA TRP A 223 -4.50 -14.99 11.60
C TRP A 223 -5.84 -15.52 12.12
N ALA A 224 -6.90 -14.72 12.00
CA ALA A 224 -8.25 -15.15 12.28
C ALA A 224 -9.22 -14.62 11.23
N TYR A 225 -10.27 -15.39 10.97
CA TYR A 225 -11.38 -15.01 10.11
C TYR A 225 -12.69 -15.09 10.87
N THR A 226 -13.67 -14.36 10.37
CA THR A 226 -15.04 -14.40 10.87
C THR A 226 -15.97 -14.94 9.81
N THR A 227 -16.92 -15.78 10.21
CA THR A 227 -17.99 -16.29 9.34
C THR A 227 -19.32 -16.27 10.09
N ASP A 228 -20.41 -16.09 9.35
CA ASP A 228 -21.75 -16.13 9.92
C ASP A 228 -22.37 -17.51 9.70
N HIS A 229 -22.83 -18.13 10.77
CA HIS A 229 -23.50 -19.43 10.75
C HIS A 229 -24.66 -19.42 11.73
N GLN A 230 -25.84 -19.84 11.27
CA GLN A 230 -27.08 -19.81 12.06
C GLN A 230 -27.39 -18.43 12.69
N LYS A 231 -27.20 -17.35 11.92
CA LYS A 231 -27.39 -15.95 12.35
C LYS A 231 -26.47 -15.49 13.49
N LEU A 232 -25.43 -16.25 13.80
CA LEU A 232 -24.40 -15.91 14.76
C LEU A 232 -23.07 -15.74 14.03
N SER A 233 -22.24 -14.83 14.51
CA SER A 233 -20.91 -14.61 13.97
C SER A 233 -19.88 -15.39 14.79
N TRP A 234 -19.04 -16.14 14.10
CA TRP A 234 -18.03 -17.03 14.65
C TRP A 234 -16.64 -16.58 14.23
N ILE A 235 -15.68 -16.67 15.13
CA ILE A 235 -14.27 -16.42 14.84
C ILE A 235 -13.49 -17.72 14.99
N TYR A 236 -12.57 -17.95 14.06
CA TYR A 236 -11.66 -19.08 14.07
C TYR A 236 -10.29 -18.67 13.56
N LEU A 237 -9.28 -19.45 13.91
CA LEU A 237 -7.92 -19.21 13.48
C LEU A 237 -7.67 -19.79 12.09
N SER A 238 -6.95 -19.03 11.28
CA SER A 238 -6.62 -19.42 9.91
C SER A 238 -5.47 -20.42 9.87
N ASP A 239 -5.35 -21.14 8.76
CA ASP A 239 -4.17 -21.97 8.50
C ASP A 239 -2.89 -21.13 8.41
N THR A 240 -2.99 -19.88 7.92
CA THR A 240 -1.89 -18.92 7.97
C THR A 240 -1.38 -18.74 9.40
N ALA A 241 -2.26 -18.53 10.40
CA ALA A 241 -1.83 -18.45 11.79
C ALA A 241 -1.15 -19.74 12.25
N ARG A 242 -1.78 -20.89 12.00
CA ARG A 242 -1.27 -22.19 12.45
C ARG A 242 0.11 -22.49 11.88
N ILE A 243 0.35 -22.17 10.60
CA ILE A 243 1.65 -22.37 9.95
C ILE A 243 2.66 -21.34 10.44
N ILE A 244 2.28 -20.07 10.62
CA ILE A 244 3.19 -19.01 11.07
C ILE A 244 3.63 -19.22 12.53
N LEU A 245 2.71 -19.69 13.37
CA LEU A 245 2.96 -20.02 14.77
C LEU A 245 3.67 -21.37 14.96
N GLY A 246 3.85 -22.15 13.89
CA GLY A 246 4.58 -23.42 13.91
C GLY A 246 3.77 -24.61 14.42
N LEU A 247 2.44 -24.52 14.42
CA LEU A 247 1.52 -25.57 14.87
C LEU A 247 1.28 -26.63 13.80
N VAL A 248 1.37 -26.25 12.53
CA VAL A 248 1.19 -27.14 11.38
C VAL A 248 2.31 -26.89 10.36
N ALA A 249 2.68 -27.93 9.62
CA ALA A 249 3.62 -27.81 8.52
C ALA A 249 3.01 -26.97 7.38
N PRO A 250 3.80 -26.14 6.68
CA PRO A 250 3.29 -25.48 5.48
C PRO A 250 2.89 -26.52 4.43
N PRO A 251 1.82 -26.29 3.65
CA PRO A 251 1.53 -27.09 2.47
C PRO A 251 2.63 -26.92 1.42
N GLU A 252 2.60 -27.73 0.36
CA GLU A 252 3.46 -27.51 -0.80
C GLU A 252 3.14 -26.17 -1.47
N LEU A 253 4.18 -25.49 -1.96
CA LEU A 253 4.01 -24.24 -2.68
C LEU A 253 3.23 -24.52 -3.98
N PRO A 254 2.15 -23.78 -4.30
CA PRO A 254 1.46 -23.97 -5.57
C PRO A 254 2.39 -23.71 -6.75
N ALA A 255 2.10 -24.33 -7.90
CA ALA A 255 2.83 -24.06 -9.13
C ALA A 255 2.79 -22.55 -9.45
N PRO A 256 3.95 -21.92 -9.77
CA PRO A 256 4.03 -20.49 -9.94
C PRO A 256 3.34 -20.04 -11.23
N ALA A 257 2.48 -19.03 -11.13
CA ALA A 257 1.85 -18.37 -12.26
C ALA A 257 2.79 -17.29 -12.81
N VAL A 258 3.61 -17.65 -13.81
CA VAL A 258 4.61 -16.76 -14.43
C VAL A 258 4.31 -16.44 -15.90
N ASP A 259 3.14 -16.83 -16.40
CA ASP A 259 2.70 -16.52 -17.76
C ASP A 259 2.72 -15.01 -18.00
N PHE A 260 3.27 -14.58 -19.12
CA PHE A 260 3.36 -13.17 -19.45
C PHE A 260 3.18 -12.95 -20.94
N LYS A 261 2.15 -12.20 -21.33
CA LYS A 261 1.78 -12.02 -22.74
C LYS A 261 1.13 -10.68 -23.01
N VAL A 262 1.56 -10.04 -24.08
CA VAL A 262 0.91 -8.85 -24.65
C VAL A 262 0.09 -9.26 -25.87
N LEU A 263 -1.18 -8.85 -25.90
CA LEU A 263 -2.13 -9.20 -26.95
C LEU A 263 -2.35 -8.02 -27.92
N PRO A 264 -2.75 -8.28 -29.18
CA PRO A 264 -2.97 -7.22 -30.18
C PRO A 264 -4.06 -6.21 -29.81
N ASN A 265 -5.01 -6.60 -28.94
CA ASN A 265 -6.04 -5.72 -28.39
C ASN A 265 -5.54 -4.85 -27.22
N LEU A 266 -4.21 -4.73 -27.04
CA LEU A 266 -3.56 -3.93 -26.00
C LEU A 266 -3.76 -4.46 -24.58
N CYS A 267 -4.31 -5.68 -24.43
CA CYS A 267 -4.39 -6.38 -23.16
C CYS A 267 -3.01 -6.98 -22.80
N VAL A 268 -2.65 -6.93 -21.52
CA VAL A 268 -1.46 -7.57 -20.96
C VAL A 268 -1.91 -8.55 -19.89
N LEU A 269 -1.56 -9.82 -20.09
CA LEU A 269 -1.77 -10.89 -19.13
C LEU A 269 -0.46 -11.14 -18.40
N ALA A 270 -0.47 -11.07 -17.08
CA ALA A 270 0.72 -11.21 -16.26
C ALA A 270 0.42 -12.08 -15.03
N GLY A 271 1.09 -13.21 -14.91
CA GLY A 271 0.97 -14.12 -13.79
C GLY A 271 1.37 -13.44 -12.47
N ALA A 272 0.67 -13.79 -11.40
CA ALA A 272 0.88 -13.17 -10.09
C ALA A 272 2.28 -13.42 -9.51
N ASP A 273 2.96 -14.48 -9.95
CA ASP A 273 4.28 -14.87 -9.45
C ASP A 273 5.43 -14.27 -10.26
N LEU A 274 5.13 -13.38 -11.21
CA LEU A 274 6.16 -12.55 -11.86
C LEU A 274 6.89 -11.66 -10.82
N PRO A 275 8.18 -11.37 -11.06
CA PRO A 275 8.97 -10.57 -10.14
C PRO A 275 8.50 -9.11 -10.08
N PRO A 276 8.75 -8.39 -8.97
CA PRO A 276 8.26 -7.03 -8.76
C PRO A 276 8.75 -6.05 -9.82
N GLU A 277 9.93 -6.28 -10.42
CA GLU A 277 10.47 -5.46 -11.51
C GLU A 277 9.57 -5.43 -12.74
N LYS A 278 8.77 -6.49 -12.94
CA LYS A 278 7.77 -6.59 -14.01
C LYS A 278 6.39 -6.12 -13.57
N LEU A 279 5.93 -6.57 -12.40
CA LEU A 279 4.60 -6.24 -11.91
C LEU A 279 4.43 -4.75 -11.60
N VAL A 280 5.41 -4.13 -10.94
CA VAL A 280 5.30 -2.73 -10.48
C VAL A 280 5.12 -1.75 -11.64
N PRO A 281 5.88 -1.83 -12.77
CA PRO A 281 5.60 -1.01 -13.94
C PRO A 281 4.22 -1.23 -14.55
N LEU A 282 3.71 -2.47 -14.57
CA LEU A 282 2.36 -2.76 -15.08
C LEU A 282 1.29 -2.07 -14.23
N PHE A 283 1.33 -2.25 -12.89
CA PHE A 283 0.39 -1.58 -11.98
C PHE A 283 0.50 -0.05 -12.00
N ARG A 284 1.69 0.49 -12.32
CA ARG A 284 1.95 1.93 -12.41
C ARG A 284 1.35 2.55 -13.66
N HIS A 285 1.53 1.92 -14.81
CA HIS A 285 1.30 2.55 -16.12
C HIS A 285 0.10 1.99 -16.89
N CYS A 286 -0.39 0.81 -16.52
CA CYS A 286 -1.51 0.17 -17.19
C CYS A 286 -2.77 0.27 -16.34
N LYS A 287 -3.92 0.23 -17.00
CA LYS A 287 -5.21 0.14 -16.32
C LYS A 287 -5.37 -1.29 -15.82
N ILE A 288 -5.78 -1.45 -14.56
CA ILE A 288 -6.01 -2.77 -13.99
C ILE A 288 -7.44 -3.20 -14.34
N ASN A 289 -7.61 -4.26 -15.11
CA ASN A 289 -8.93 -4.80 -15.45
C ASN A 289 -9.37 -5.88 -14.47
N ARG A 290 -8.45 -6.76 -14.05
CA ARG A 290 -8.74 -7.89 -13.15
C ARG A 290 -7.54 -8.27 -12.30
N ILE A 291 -7.81 -8.57 -11.03
CA ILE A 291 -6.85 -9.15 -10.10
C ILE A 291 -7.25 -10.61 -9.85
N ASP A 292 -6.41 -11.53 -10.31
CA ASP A 292 -6.57 -12.97 -10.15
C ASP A 292 -5.16 -13.62 -10.14
N ARG A 293 -5.03 -14.94 -10.17
CA ARG A 293 -3.74 -15.62 -10.35
C ARG A 293 -3.01 -15.19 -11.64
N VAL A 294 -3.77 -14.75 -12.65
CA VAL A 294 -3.26 -14.00 -13.80
C VAL A 294 -3.92 -12.62 -13.78
N PHE A 295 -3.11 -11.59 -13.60
CA PHE A 295 -3.56 -10.21 -13.67
C PHE A 295 -3.83 -9.83 -15.11
N GLU A 296 -4.94 -9.12 -15.31
CA GLU A 296 -5.30 -8.54 -16.60
C GLU A 296 -5.13 -7.03 -16.53
N PHE A 297 -4.32 -6.50 -17.43
CA PHE A 297 -4.14 -5.07 -17.61
C PHE A 297 -4.54 -4.65 -19.02
N GLN A 298 -4.86 -3.37 -19.16
CA GLN A 298 -5.08 -2.72 -20.43
C GLN A 298 -4.06 -1.59 -20.60
N LEU A 299 -3.32 -1.61 -21.72
CA LEU A 299 -2.55 -0.44 -22.12
C LEU A 299 -3.53 0.64 -22.58
N ASP A 300 -3.51 1.76 -21.87
CA ASP A 300 -4.39 2.89 -22.13
C ASP A 300 -3.57 4.16 -22.40
N LYS A 301 -3.95 4.87 -23.47
CA LYS A 301 -3.26 6.09 -23.90
C LYS A 301 -3.32 7.18 -22.83
N ARG A 302 -4.45 7.33 -22.14
CA ARG A 302 -4.62 8.37 -21.11
C ARG A 302 -3.72 8.09 -19.92
N GLN A 303 -3.70 6.85 -19.42
CA GLN A 303 -2.85 6.49 -18.29
C GLN A 303 -1.34 6.57 -18.59
N LEU A 304 -0.94 6.18 -19.81
CA LEU A 304 0.42 6.41 -20.30
C LEU A 304 0.76 7.92 -20.35
N THR A 305 -0.20 8.77 -20.75
CA THR A 305 -0.02 10.21 -20.83
C THR A 305 0.06 10.88 -19.45
N GLU A 306 -0.78 10.46 -18.50
CA GLU A 306 -0.77 10.97 -17.13
C GLU A 306 0.54 10.60 -16.39
N THR A 307 1.18 9.49 -16.78
CA THR A 307 2.47 9.04 -16.20
C THR A 307 3.71 9.48 -16.99
N THR A 308 3.58 10.02 -18.21
CA THR A 308 4.70 10.42 -19.11
C THR A 308 5.54 11.62 -18.66
N TRP A 309 5.21 12.34 -17.59
CA TRP A 309 6.04 13.44 -17.09
C TRP A 309 7.45 12.99 -16.63
N GLN A 310 7.72 11.69 -16.62
CA GLN A 310 9.02 11.09 -16.36
C GLN A 310 9.37 10.09 -17.49
N GLU A 311 9.99 10.56 -18.58
CA GLU A 311 10.54 9.75 -19.69
C GLU A 311 11.25 8.45 -19.25
N PRO A 312 12.02 8.40 -18.14
CA PRO A 312 12.66 7.16 -17.67
C PRO A 312 11.68 6.02 -17.34
N LEU A 313 10.45 6.34 -16.94
CA LEU A 313 9.47 5.36 -16.48
C LEU A 313 8.76 4.62 -17.62
N VAL A 314 8.41 5.33 -18.70
CA VAL A 314 7.78 4.70 -19.87
C VAL A 314 8.76 3.80 -20.61
N ARG A 315 10.05 4.16 -20.61
CA ARG A 315 11.12 3.29 -21.10
C ARG A 315 11.16 1.97 -20.31
N LYS A 316 11.03 2.03 -18.99
CA LYS A 316 10.98 0.85 -18.12
C LYS A 316 9.77 -0.04 -18.41
N LEU A 317 8.60 0.53 -18.70
CA LEU A 317 7.42 -0.26 -19.10
C LEU A 317 7.66 -1.00 -20.42
N ARG A 318 8.21 -0.32 -21.43
CA ARG A 318 8.49 -0.94 -22.73
C ARG A 318 9.47 -2.11 -22.60
N GLU A 319 10.58 -1.90 -21.88
CA GLU A 319 11.59 -2.93 -21.62
C GLU A 319 10.94 -4.16 -20.96
N VAL A 320 10.08 -3.96 -19.96
CA VAL A 320 9.31 -5.04 -19.32
C VAL A 320 8.42 -5.76 -20.34
N LEU A 321 7.64 -5.04 -21.16
CA LEU A 321 6.72 -5.67 -22.11
C LEU A 321 7.45 -6.48 -23.19
N GLU A 322 8.63 -6.04 -23.63
CA GLU A 322 9.46 -6.76 -24.62
C GLU A 322 9.97 -8.12 -24.10
N GLU A 323 10.06 -8.31 -22.77
CA GLU A 323 10.36 -9.62 -22.18
C GLU A 323 9.23 -10.65 -22.35
N SER A 324 8.02 -10.23 -22.74
CA SER A 324 6.93 -11.16 -23.11
C SER A 324 7.11 -11.76 -24.52
N GLY A 325 8.12 -11.31 -25.27
CA GLY A 325 8.35 -11.64 -26.67
C GLY A 325 8.07 -10.46 -27.60
N PRO A 326 8.06 -10.69 -28.93
CA PRO A 326 7.81 -9.64 -29.91
C PRO A 326 6.46 -8.94 -29.67
N LEU A 327 6.50 -7.62 -29.47
CA LEU A 327 5.29 -6.84 -29.22
C LEU A 327 4.39 -6.79 -30.47
N PRO A 328 3.07 -6.94 -30.30
CA PRO A 328 2.13 -6.65 -31.37
C PRO A 328 2.29 -5.21 -31.89
N ALA A 329 2.14 -5.01 -33.20
CA ALA A 329 2.34 -3.70 -33.84
C ALA A 329 1.47 -2.59 -33.22
N THR A 330 0.26 -2.93 -32.76
CA THR A 330 -0.64 -2.01 -32.06
C THR A 330 -0.05 -1.51 -30.74
N ALA A 331 0.50 -2.41 -29.93
CA ALA A 331 1.15 -2.08 -28.66
C ALA A 331 2.44 -1.29 -28.87
N ASP A 332 3.28 -1.71 -29.81
CA ASP A 332 4.52 -0.99 -30.14
C ASP A 332 4.22 0.43 -30.66
N SER A 333 3.22 0.59 -31.53
CA SER A 333 2.78 1.91 -32.00
C SER A 333 2.29 2.81 -30.86
N LEU A 334 1.57 2.27 -29.89
CA LEU A 334 1.08 3.05 -28.74
C LEU A 334 2.24 3.51 -27.85
N LEU A 335 3.20 2.62 -27.55
CA LEU A 335 4.35 2.93 -26.70
C LEU A 335 5.34 3.90 -27.36
N ARG A 336 5.41 3.92 -28.70
CA ARG A 336 6.19 4.92 -29.46
C ARG A 336 5.52 6.28 -29.53
N HIS A 337 4.22 6.37 -29.24
CA HIS A 337 3.48 7.62 -29.35
C HIS A 337 3.90 8.59 -28.25
N ARG A 338 4.66 9.63 -28.60
CA ARG A 338 4.95 10.74 -27.68
C ARG A 338 3.74 11.67 -27.62
N PRO A 339 3.15 11.92 -26.44
CA PRO A 339 2.06 12.88 -26.33
C PRO A 339 2.56 14.29 -26.70
N LEU A 340 1.79 14.99 -27.55
CA LEU A 340 2.05 16.36 -28.00
C LEU A 340 2.10 17.38 -26.83
N GLY A 341 1.62 17.01 -25.65
CA GLY A 341 1.57 17.85 -24.44
C GLY A 341 2.89 18.00 -23.67
N GLY A 342 3.99 17.38 -24.13
CA GLY A 342 5.31 17.49 -23.50
C GLY A 342 6.10 18.77 -23.85
N GLY A 343 5.46 19.77 -24.46
CA GLY A 343 6.09 21.05 -24.72
C GLY A 343 6.38 21.80 -23.42
N GLU A 344 7.59 22.34 -23.29
CA GLU A 344 7.94 23.20 -22.16
C GLU A 344 7.12 24.50 -22.23
N ILE A 345 6.13 24.66 -21.35
CA ILE A 345 5.41 25.94 -21.20
C ILE A 345 6.25 26.85 -20.30
N ARG A 346 6.87 27.87 -20.92
CA ARG A 346 7.60 28.91 -20.19
C ARG A 346 6.68 30.07 -19.86
N ILE A 347 6.34 30.22 -18.58
CA ILE A 347 5.60 31.39 -18.09
C ILE A 347 6.62 32.48 -17.73
N ARG A 348 6.47 33.67 -18.31
CA ARG A 348 7.27 34.86 -17.96
C ARG A 348 6.36 35.92 -17.36
N GLY A 349 6.70 36.40 -16.17
CA GLY A 349 6.02 37.54 -15.56
C GLY A 349 6.45 38.85 -16.23
N CYS A 350 5.50 39.78 -16.40
CA CYS A 350 5.76 41.17 -16.80
C CYS A 350 4.97 42.12 -15.89
N SER A 351 5.48 43.33 -15.67
CA SER A 351 4.78 44.32 -14.85
C SER A 351 3.78 45.16 -15.65
N ALA A 352 3.95 45.23 -16.97
CA ALA A 352 3.01 45.85 -17.89
C ALA A 352 3.25 45.39 -19.34
N ILE A 353 2.19 45.50 -20.15
CA ILE A 353 2.22 45.28 -21.59
C ILE A 353 2.03 46.64 -22.25
N VAL A 354 2.92 46.97 -23.19
CA VAL A 354 2.83 48.19 -23.99
C VAL A 354 2.45 47.83 -25.40
N GLN A 355 1.38 48.46 -25.88
CA GLN A 355 0.90 48.37 -27.25
C GLN A 355 1.02 49.75 -27.89
N SER A 356 1.29 49.79 -29.19
CA SER A 356 1.24 51.02 -29.97
C SER A 356 0.41 50.79 -31.22
N GLU A 357 -0.21 51.84 -31.72
CA GLU A 357 -0.93 51.85 -33.00
C GLU A 357 0.04 51.82 -34.20
N SER A 358 1.33 52.10 -33.98
CA SER A 358 2.38 52.12 -35.00
C SER A 358 3.56 51.22 -34.60
N PRO A 359 3.96 50.27 -35.45
CA PRO A 359 5.13 49.42 -35.20
C PRO A 359 6.44 50.22 -35.14
N GLU A 360 6.52 51.35 -35.84
CA GLU A 360 7.68 52.25 -35.85
C GLU A 360 7.95 52.84 -34.46
N VAL A 361 6.90 53.11 -33.68
CA VAL A 361 7.03 53.61 -32.29
C VAL A 361 7.63 52.53 -31.39
N LEU A 362 7.20 51.28 -31.53
CA LEU A 362 7.76 50.17 -30.75
C LEU A 362 9.23 49.94 -31.09
N ASP A 363 9.61 50.05 -32.36
CA ASP A 363 10.99 49.92 -32.80
C ASP A 363 11.88 51.07 -32.31
N ALA A 364 11.38 52.30 -32.31
CA ALA A 364 12.06 53.44 -31.71
C ALA A 364 12.33 53.22 -30.22
N ILE A 365 11.34 52.70 -29.48
CA ILE A 365 11.48 52.38 -28.05
C ILE A 365 12.51 51.25 -27.82
N ARG A 366 12.49 50.19 -28.65
CA ARG A 366 13.45 49.07 -28.56
C ARG A 366 14.90 49.51 -28.75
N GLN A 367 15.14 50.45 -29.66
CA GLN A 367 16.47 50.95 -29.98
C GLN A 367 16.97 52.02 -29.00
N HIS A 368 16.08 52.60 -28.20
CA HIS A 368 16.44 53.69 -27.29
C HIS A 368 17.22 53.20 -26.06
N ARG A 369 18.48 53.65 -25.93
CA ARG A 369 19.43 53.18 -24.90
C ARG A 369 18.90 53.30 -23.47
N ARG A 370 18.10 54.33 -23.17
CA ARG A 370 17.53 54.55 -21.82
C ARG A 370 16.31 53.68 -21.49
N LEU A 371 15.60 53.18 -22.51
CA LEU A 371 14.37 52.39 -22.33
C LEU A 371 14.64 50.89 -22.41
N LYS A 372 15.69 50.47 -23.15
CA LYS A 372 16.10 49.07 -23.30
C LYS A 372 16.24 48.30 -21.97
N GLY A 373 16.63 48.97 -20.88
CA GLY A 373 16.77 48.37 -19.57
C GLY A 373 15.47 47.84 -18.95
N TYR A 374 14.33 48.43 -19.34
CA TYR A 374 12.99 48.11 -18.84
C TYR A 374 12.33 46.96 -19.62
N LEU A 375 12.82 46.64 -20.82
CA LEU A 375 12.15 45.74 -21.75
C LEU A 375 12.58 44.29 -21.53
N GLU A 376 11.63 43.38 -21.46
CA GLU A 376 11.86 41.94 -21.41
C GLU A 376 12.20 41.40 -22.81
N ALA A 377 13.11 40.42 -22.87
CA ALA A 377 13.50 39.83 -24.14
C ALA A 377 12.42 38.85 -24.64
N GLY A 378 12.19 38.82 -25.96
CA GLY A 378 11.28 37.85 -26.58
C GLY A 378 9.79 38.22 -26.53
N ALA A 379 9.46 39.50 -26.36
CA ALA A 379 8.10 40.00 -26.58
C ALA A 379 7.65 39.76 -28.04
N PRO A 380 6.35 39.50 -28.29
CA PRO A 380 5.80 39.44 -29.65
C PRO A 380 6.07 40.73 -30.43
N LYS A 381 6.08 40.66 -31.77
CA LYS A 381 6.45 41.82 -32.63
C LYS A 381 5.61 43.07 -32.38
N ASP A 382 4.34 42.90 -32.04
CA ASP A 382 3.37 43.99 -31.88
C ASP A 382 3.22 44.50 -30.45
N TYR A 383 4.03 43.97 -29.52
CA TYR A 383 4.01 44.34 -28.11
C TYR A 383 5.41 44.58 -27.57
N LEU A 384 5.46 45.34 -26.47
CA LEU A 384 6.61 45.35 -25.58
C LEU A 384 6.17 44.86 -24.20
N LEU A 385 7.02 44.07 -23.56
CA LEU A 385 6.81 43.61 -22.20
C LEU A 385 7.76 44.36 -21.29
N ILE A 386 7.24 44.96 -20.22
CA ILE A 386 8.07 45.56 -19.18
C ILE A 386 8.47 44.46 -18.18
N LYS A 387 9.76 44.36 -17.88
CA LYS A 387 10.31 43.36 -16.94
C LYS A 387 9.54 43.37 -15.62
N GLN A 388 9.32 42.20 -15.03
CA GLN A 388 8.55 42.05 -13.80
C GLN A 388 9.04 42.94 -12.64
N GLN A 389 10.36 43.06 -12.45
CA GLN A 389 10.96 43.91 -11.42
C GLN A 389 11.05 45.41 -11.78
N SER A 390 10.60 45.82 -12.96
CA SER A 390 10.62 47.23 -13.38
C SER A 390 9.30 47.92 -13.06
N ASN A 391 9.37 49.14 -12.52
CA ASN A 391 8.20 49.96 -12.22
C ASN A 391 7.62 50.57 -13.52
N PRO A 392 6.37 50.24 -13.91
CA PRO A 392 5.74 50.78 -15.12
C PRO A 392 5.62 52.31 -15.13
N SER A 393 5.36 52.93 -13.98
CA SER A 393 5.20 54.39 -13.89
C SER A 393 6.49 55.13 -14.25
N ASN A 394 7.65 54.58 -13.87
CA ASN A 394 8.95 55.15 -14.24
C ASN A 394 9.20 55.00 -15.75
N PHE A 395 8.78 53.89 -16.35
CA PHE A 395 8.89 53.70 -17.79
C PHE A 395 8.02 54.70 -18.56
N ILE A 396 6.78 54.93 -18.11
CA ILE A 396 5.86 55.91 -18.68
C ILE A 396 6.47 57.30 -18.64
N GLN A 397 6.94 57.74 -17.47
CA GLN A 397 7.61 59.03 -17.31
C GLN A 397 8.78 59.19 -18.27
N ARG A 398 9.63 58.15 -18.42
CA ARG A 398 10.76 58.18 -19.36
C ARG A 398 10.33 58.22 -20.82
N CYS A 399 9.20 57.62 -21.18
CA CYS A 399 8.66 57.71 -22.53
C CYS A 399 8.16 59.13 -22.83
N GLU A 400 7.44 59.74 -21.88
CA GLU A 400 6.98 61.14 -21.99
C GLU A 400 8.14 62.13 -22.07
N GLU A 401 9.18 61.96 -21.26
CA GLU A 401 10.42 62.76 -21.33
C GLU A 401 11.12 62.68 -22.71
N LEU A 402 10.92 61.58 -23.44
CA LEU A 402 11.48 61.34 -24.76
C LEU A 402 10.54 61.77 -25.90
N GLY A 403 9.39 62.38 -25.56
CA GLY A 403 8.43 62.91 -26.52
C GLY A 403 7.40 61.91 -27.01
N PHE A 404 7.36 60.69 -26.45
CA PHE A 404 6.28 59.74 -26.75
C PHE A 404 5.00 60.14 -26.01
N ARG A 405 3.87 60.09 -26.70
CA ARG A 405 2.55 60.24 -26.05
C ARG A 405 2.15 58.89 -25.48
N VAL A 406 1.96 58.83 -24.16
CA VAL A 406 1.54 57.61 -23.48
C VAL A 406 0.11 57.77 -22.99
N THR A 407 -0.71 56.75 -23.22
CA THR A 407 -2.05 56.67 -22.67
C THR A 407 -2.17 55.37 -21.88
N ILE A 408 -2.52 55.49 -20.61
CA ILE A 408 -2.74 54.31 -19.77
C ILE A 408 -4.15 53.83 -20.05
N LEU A 409 -4.26 52.65 -20.65
CA LEU A 409 -5.52 51.94 -20.75
C LEU A 409 -5.87 51.46 -19.34
N GLN A 410 -6.85 52.11 -18.71
CA GLN A 410 -7.45 51.60 -17.49
C GLN A 410 -8.27 50.37 -17.89
N SER A 411 -7.94 49.23 -17.28
CA SER A 411 -8.75 48.01 -17.33
C SER A 411 -10.03 48.17 -16.53
#